data_AF-A0AAP0RLK0-F1
#
_entry.id   AF-A0AAP0RLK0-F1
#
_cell.length_a   1.000
_cell.length_b   1.000
_cell.length_c   1.000
_cell.angle_alpha   90.00
_cell.angle_beta   90.00
_cell.angle_gamma   90.00
#
_symmetry.space_group_name_H-M   'P 1'
#
loop_
_entity.id
_entity.type
_entity.pdbx_description
1 polymer ?
#
loop_
_entity_poly.entity_id
_entity_poly.type
_entity_poly.pdbx_seq_one_letter_code
_entity_poly.pdbx_strand_id
1 'polypeptide(L)'
;MIDELVKIMECRSTYKLFVLPVFYDVDPSDVRKQQGSFAEAFARHGERYKGTDMDGKVETWRAALTEVADLAGRHLQNDANGNGDRLCNDNIKRMSLLSRKWTWGSILSISHKPF
;
A
#
# COMPACT_ATOMS: atom_id res chain seq x y z
N MET A 1 14.03 1.24 1.42
CA MET A 1 12.66 1.07 1.96
C MET A 1 11.59 1.54 0.98
N ILE A 2 11.59 2.77 0.45
CA ILE A 2 10.55 3.14 -0.55
C ILE A 2 10.77 2.42 -1.90
N ASP A 3 12.01 2.13 -2.31
CA ASP A 3 12.26 1.35 -3.53
C ASP A 3 11.67 -0.09 -3.47
N GLU A 4 11.62 -0.70 -2.28
CA GLU A 4 10.97 -2.00 -2.09
C GLU A 4 9.46 -1.88 -2.24
N LEU A 5 8.87 -0.80 -1.74
CA LEU A 5 7.45 -0.51 -1.94
C LEU A 5 7.13 -0.33 -3.42
N VAL A 6 7.94 0.42 -4.17
CA VAL A 6 7.80 0.55 -5.63
C VAL A 6 7.79 -0.84 -6.28
N LYS A 7 8.74 -1.71 -5.89
CA LYS A 7 8.81 -3.07 -6.42
C LYS A 7 7.58 -3.92 -6.07
N ILE A 8 7.06 -3.80 -4.84
CA ILE A 8 5.82 -4.48 -4.43
C ILE A 8 4.64 -4.03 -5.28
N MET A 9 4.51 -2.73 -5.56
CA MET A 9 3.42 -2.19 -6.36
C MET A 9 3.55 -2.59 -7.85
N GLU A 10 4.77 -2.64 -8.40
CA GLU A 10 5.03 -3.23 -9.71
C GLU A 10 4.60 -4.71 -9.77
N CYS A 11 5.01 -5.51 -8.79
CA CYS A 11 4.64 -6.93 -8.70
C CYS A 11 3.12 -7.11 -8.54
N ARG A 12 2.47 -6.26 -7.74
CA ARG A 12 1.02 -6.22 -7.59
C ARG A 12 0.33 -6.00 -8.93
N SER A 13 0.77 -5.01 -9.70
CA SER A 13 0.19 -4.72 -11.02
C SER A 13 0.45 -5.82 -12.03
N THR A 14 1.69 -6.34 -12.06
CA THR A 14 2.18 -7.33 -13.04
C THR A 14 1.59 -8.71 -12.82
N TYR A 15 1.64 -9.20 -11.58
CA TYR A 15 1.24 -10.57 -11.22
C TYR A 15 -0.14 -10.63 -10.56
N LYS A 16 -0.87 -9.49 -10.52
CA LYS A 16 -2.18 -9.37 -9.87
C LYS A 16 -2.17 -9.83 -8.41
N LEU A 17 -1.06 -9.57 -7.71
CA LEU A 17 -0.92 -9.96 -6.31
C LEU A 17 -1.88 -9.14 -5.44
N PHE A 18 -2.30 -9.75 -4.34
CA PHE A 18 -3.01 -9.05 -3.30
C PHE A 18 -2.02 -8.42 -2.31
N VAL A 19 -2.16 -7.11 -2.06
CA VAL A 19 -1.36 -6.36 -1.09
C VAL A 19 -2.28 -5.81 -0.02
N LEU A 20 -1.93 -6.05 1.25
CA LEU A 20 -2.65 -5.53 2.41
C LEU A 20 -1.72 -4.60 3.20
N PRO A 21 -1.86 -3.27 3.09
CA PRO A 21 -1.05 -2.36 3.87
C PRO A 21 -1.46 -2.38 5.35
N VAL A 22 -0.45 -2.34 6.21
CA VAL A 22 -0.57 -2.16 7.65
C VAL A 22 0.09 -0.83 8.00
N PHE A 23 -0.71 0.12 8.46
CA PHE A 23 -0.24 1.44 8.89
C PHE A 23 -0.05 1.43 10.40
N TYR A 24 1.18 1.50 10.86
CA TYR A 24 1.52 1.49 12.29
C TYR A 24 1.84 2.90 12.77
N ASP A 25 1.04 3.42 13.68
CA ASP A 25 1.18 4.75 14.30
C ASP A 25 1.27 5.91 13.29
N VAL A 26 0.68 5.70 12.11
CA VAL A 26 0.61 6.69 11.03
C VAL A 26 -0.81 6.72 10.45
N ASP A 27 -1.38 7.92 10.29
CA ASP A 27 -2.69 8.07 9.64
C ASP A 27 -2.54 7.72 8.14
N PRO A 28 -3.33 6.77 7.60
CA PRO A 28 -3.30 6.44 6.18
C PRO A 28 -3.57 7.65 5.28
N SER A 29 -4.31 8.65 5.75
CA SER A 29 -4.58 9.91 5.05
C SER A 29 -3.32 10.75 4.88
N ASP A 30 -2.46 10.79 5.89
CA ASP A 30 -1.18 11.49 5.83
C ASP A 30 -0.23 10.80 4.87
N VAL A 31 -0.25 9.46 4.84
CA VAL A 31 0.51 8.67 3.86
C VAL A 31 -0.01 8.93 2.44
N ARG A 32 -1.33 8.91 2.25
CA ARG A 32 -1.99 9.08 0.94
C ARG A 32 -1.81 10.46 0.34
N LYS A 33 -1.90 11.50 1.17
CA LYS A 33 -1.77 12.89 0.74
C LYS A 33 -0.33 13.42 0.89
N GLN A 34 0.57 12.60 1.43
CA GLN A 34 1.93 12.95 1.82
C GLN A 34 1.96 14.26 2.63
N GLN A 35 1.17 14.33 3.70
CA GLN A 35 1.06 15.48 4.61
C GLN A 35 1.90 15.29 5.88
N GLY A 36 2.03 16.35 6.68
CA GLY A 36 2.82 16.34 7.92
C GLY A 36 4.30 15.99 7.65
N SER A 37 4.82 15.03 8.40
CA SER A 37 6.22 14.60 8.30
C SER A 37 6.59 14.02 6.92
N PHE A 38 5.62 13.46 6.18
CA PHE A 38 5.85 12.97 4.82
C PHE A 38 6.15 14.13 3.85
N ALA A 39 5.43 15.25 3.98
CA ALA A 39 5.64 16.43 3.14
C ALA A 39 7.06 16.99 3.31
N GLU A 40 7.49 17.15 4.57
CA GLU A 40 8.82 17.64 4.92
C GLU A 40 9.92 16.69 4.42
N ALA A 41 9.74 15.39 4.62
CA ALA A 41 10.67 14.38 4.14
C ALA A 41 10.81 14.46 2.61
N PHE A 42 9.72 14.51 1.85
CA PHE A 42 9.78 14.59 0.40
C PHE A 42 10.37 15.90 -0.11
N ALA A 43 10.08 17.05 0.52
CA ALA A 43 10.69 18.32 0.16
C ALA A 43 12.22 18.28 0.33
N ARG A 44 12.70 17.74 1.46
CA ARG A 44 14.13 17.58 1.72
C ARG A 44 14.80 16.63 0.73
N HIS A 45 14.14 15.53 0.36
CA HIS A 45 14.68 14.58 -0.62
C HIS A 45 14.68 15.18 -2.03
N GLY A 46 13.64 15.92 -2.42
CA GLY A 46 13.57 16.63 -3.70
C GLY A 46 14.74 17.58 -3.87
N GLU A 47 14.99 18.47 -2.89
CA GLU A 47 16.13 19.40 -2.97
C GLU A 47 17.48 18.67 -2.95
N ARG A 48 17.62 17.58 -2.19
CA ARG A 48 18.86 16.80 -2.13
C ARG A 48 19.21 16.13 -3.46
N TYR A 49 18.21 15.70 -4.22
CA TYR A 49 18.40 14.91 -5.44
C TYR A 49 18.17 15.69 -6.73
N LYS A 50 17.86 16.98 -6.63
CA LYS A 50 17.66 17.87 -7.76
C LYS A 50 18.86 17.86 -8.72
N GLY A 51 18.62 17.60 -10.00
CA GLY A 51 19.68 17.53 -11.02
C GLY A 51 20.59 16.30 -10.93
N THR A 52 20.24 15.32 -10.11
CA THR A 52 20.90 14.00 -10.08
C THR A 52 20.06 12.97 -10.85
N ASP A 53 20.60 11.77 -11.06
CA ASP A 53 19.87 10.62 -11.59
C ASP A 53 18.67 10.20 -10.71
N MET A 54 18.63 10.67 -9.46
CA MET A 54 17.57 10.39 -8.49
C MET A 54 16.43 11.41 -8.51
N ASP A 55 16.53 12.50 -9.29
CA ASP A 55 15.54 13.61 -9.29
C ASP A 55 14.12 13.11 -9.60
N GLY A 56 13.99 12.20 -10.57
CA GLY A 56 12.70 11.58 -10.93
C GLY A 56 12.18 10.54 -9.93
N LYS A 57 13.01 10.03 -9.00
CA LYS A 57 12.57 8.97 -8.07
C LYS A 57 11.59 9.46 -7.02
N VAL A 58 11.67 10.74 -6.65
CA VAL A 58 10.78 11.33 -5.65
C VAL A 58 9.31 11.22 -6.09
N GLU A 59 9.04 11.42 -7.38
CA GLU A 59 7.68 11.28 -7.92
C GLU A 59 7.22 9.82 -7.97
N THR A 60 8.11 8.89 -8.34
CA THR A 60 7.83 7.44 -8.27
C THR A 60 7.47 6.99 -6.85
N TRP A 61 8.20 7.50 -5.86
CA TRP A 61 7.95 7.24 -4.45
C TRP A 61 6.62 7.82 -3.97
N ARG A 62 6.26 9.05 -4.37
CA ARG A 62 4.96 9.66 -4.09
C ARG A 62 3.81 8.84 -4.67
N ALA A 63 3.95 8.40 -5.92
CA ALA A 63 2.94 7.58 -6.59
C ALA A 63 2.75 6.24 -5.87
N ALA A 64 3.83 5.55 -5.51
CA ALA A 64 3.76 4.26 -4.82
C ALA A 64 3.11 4.38 -3.43
N LEU A 65 3.41 5.43 -2.66
CA LEU A 65 2.77 5.67 -1.36
C LEU A 65 1.29 6.03 -1.49
N THR A 66 0.92 6.81 -2.50
CA THR A 66 -0.48 7.12 -2.78
C THR A 66 -1.25 5.86 -3.12
N GLU A 67 -0.72 5.06 -4.07
CA GLU A 67 -1.37 3.83 -4.51
C GLU A 67 -1.53 2.83 -3.37
N VAL A 68 -0.49 2.62 -2.56
CA VAL A 68 -0.57 1.69 -1.43
C VAL A 68 -1.54 2.19 -0.35
N ALA A 69 -1.62 3.50 -0.11
CA ALA A 69 -2.53 4.11 0.87
C ALA A 69 -4.00 4.18 0.41
N ASP A 70 -4.24 4.02 -0.89
CA ASP A 70 -5.59 3.83 -1.45
C ASP A 70 -6.08 2.37 -1.34
N LEU A 71 -5.20 1.42 -1.04
CA LEU A 71 -5.61 0.04 -0.80
C LEU A 71 -6.33 -0.10 0.56
N ALA A 72 -7.27 -1.05 0.61
CA ALA A 72 -8.04 -1.34 1.83
C ALA A 72 -7.15 -1.96 2.93
N GLY A 73 -6.56 -1.13 3.78
CA GLY A 73 -5.62 -1.52 4.85
C GLY A 73 -6.19 -1.58 6.27
N ARG A 74 -5.28 -1.80 7.24
CA ARG A 74 -5.52 -1.66 8.69
C ARG A 74 -4.70 -0.49 9.22
N HIS A 75 -5.32 0.39 9.98
CA HIS A 75 -4.64 1.40 10.77
C HIS A 75 -4.51 0.90 12.21
N LEU A 76 -3.29 0.86 12.72
CA LEU A 76 -2.96 0.42 14.07
C LEU A 76 -2.43 1.61 14.85
N GLN A 77 -3.12 1.95 15.93
CA GLN A 77 -2.61 2.85 16.94
C GLN A 77 -1.98 1.98 18.03
N ASN A 78 -0.84 2.41 18.57
CA ASN A 78 -0.15 1.64 19.59
C ASN A 78 -0.87 1.85 20.94
N ASP A 79 -1.96 1.12 21.17
CA ASP A 79 -2.55 0.96 22.49
C ASP A 79 -1.80 -0.17 23.23
N ALA A 80 -1.35 0.09 24.47
CA ALA A 80 -0.43 -0.74 25.24
C ALA A 80 -0.92 -2.18 25.60
N ASN A 81 -1.91 -2.71 24.90
CA ASN A 81 -2.67 -3.89 25.26
C ASN A 81 -2.42 -5.07 24.29
N GLY A 82 -1.18 -5.57 24.21
CA GLY A 82 -0.83 -6.95 23.83
C GLY A 82 -1.55 -7.62 22.64
N ASN A 83 -1.93 -6.88 21.59
CA ASN A 83 -2.88 -7.35 20.56
C ASN A 83 -2.22 -7.96 19.30
N GLY A 84 -0.89 -8.12 19.27
CA GLY A 84 -0.12 -8.50 18.08
C GLY A 84 -0.53 -9.82 17.42
N ASP A 85 -0.81 -10.87 18.22
CA ASP A 85 -1.20 -12.18 17.69
C ASP A 85 -2.62 -12.18 17.10
N ARG A 86 -3.52 -11.40 17.70
CA ARG A 86 -4.89 -11.21 17.18
C ARG A 86 -4.86 -10.49 15.84
N LEU A 87 -3.99 -9.49 15.71
CA LEU A 87 -3.76 -8.74 14.48
C LEU A 87 -3.28 -9.63 13.32
N CYS A 88 -2.27 -10.45 13.55
CA CYS A 88 -1.78 -11.40 12.56
C CYS A 88 -2.88 -12.37 12.11
N ASN A 89 -3.62 -12.95 13.06
CA ASN A 89 -4.73 -13.87 12.75
C ASN A 89 -5.85 -13.20 11.95
N ASP A 90 -6.21 -11.97 12.28
CA ASP A 90 -7.23 -11.21 11.54
C ASP A 90 -6.76 -10.86 10.13
N ASN A 91 -5.48 -10.51 9.96
CA ASN A 91 -4.91 -10.23 8.64
C ASN A 91 -4.92 -11.49 7.76
N ILE A 92 -4.56 -12.65 8.31
CA ILE A 92 -4.65 -13.94 7.60
C ILE A 92 -6.08 -14.23 7.16
N LYS A 93 -7.06 -14.13 8.07
CA LYS A 93 -8.49 -14.35 7.76
C LYS A 93 -8.97 -13.40 6.66
N ARG A 94 -8.60 -12.12 6.74
CA ARG A 94 -8.95 -11.10 5.76
C ARG A 94 -8.33 -11.39 4.39
N MET A 95 -7.05 -11.77 4.35
CA MET A 95 -6.39 -12.20 3.12
C MET A 95 -7.11 -13.40 2.48
N SER A 96 -7.50 -14.40 3.28
CA SER A 96 -8.28 -15.55 2.79
C SER A 96 -9.65 -15.12 2.22
N LEU A 97 -10.34 -14.19 2.88
CA LEU A 97 -11.63 -13.67 2.40
C LEU A 97 -11.49 -12.86 1.10
N LEU A 98 -10.47 -12.01 1.01
CA LEU A 98 -10.23 -11.17 -0.17
C LEU A 98 -9.78 -12.01 -1.36
N SER A 99 -8.93 -13.02 -1.14
CA SER A 99 -8.56 -14.01 -2.15
C SER A 99 -9.81 -14.72 -2.69
N ARG A 100 -10.68 -15.26 -1.82
CA ARG A 100 -11.94 -15.90 -2.22
C ARG A 100 -12.84 -14.95 -3.02
N LYS A 101 -13.09 -13.73 -2.52
CA LYS A 101 -13.93 -12.73 -3.20
C LYS A 101 -13.40 -12.42 -4.60
N TRP A 102 -12.09 -12.27 -4.76
CA TRP A 102 -11.47 -12.01 -6.05
C TRP A 102 -11.60 -13.20 -7.01
N THR A 103 -11.38 -14.44 -6.54
CA THR A 103 -11.59 -15.65 -7.34
C THR A 103 -13.02 -15.75 -7.86
N TRP A 104 -14.02 -15.50 -7.01
CA TRP A 104 -15.43 -15.52 -7.41
C TRP A 104 -15.78 -14.37 -8.35
N GLY A 105 -15.26 -13.15 -8.11
CA GLY A 105 -15.45 -12.01 -9.01
C GLY A 105 -14.95 -12.28 -10.44
N SER A 106 -13.77 -12.90 -10.57
CA SER A 106 -13.20 -13.29 -11.86
C SER A 106 -14.06 -14.36 -12.57
N ILE A 107 -14.58 -15.35 -11.85
CA ILE A 107 -15.47 -16.39 -12.40
C ILE A 107 -16.79 -15.79 -12.88
N LEU A 108 -17.43 -14.93 -12.06
CA LEU A 108 -18.66 -14.22 -12.43
C LEU A 108 -18.48 -13.31 -13.65
N SER A 109 -17.30 -12.70 -13.79
CA SER A 109 -16.99 -11.83 -14.92
C SER A 109 -16.71 -12.61 -16.22
N ILE A 110 -16.40 -13.91 -16.13
CA ILE A 110 -16.27 -14.82 -17.28
C ILE A 110 -17.65 -15.37 -17.69
N SER A 111 -18.55 -15.62 -16.74
CA SER A 111 -19.89 -16.18 -17.03
C SER A 111 -20.88 -15.19 -17.66
N HIS A 112 -20.56 -13.89 -17.68
CA HIS A 112 -21.41 -12.83 -18.25
C HIS A 112 -20.94 -12.30 -19.61
N LYS A 113 -19.94 -12.91 -20.26
CA LYS A 113 -19.62 -12.56 -21.65
C LYS A 113 -20.56 -13.33 -22.59
N PRO A 114 -21.46 -12.67 -23.34
CA PRO A 114 -22.14 -13.35 -24.42
C PRO A 114 -21.10 -13.76 -25.46
N PHE A 115 -21.22 -15.00 -25.95
CA PHE A 115 -20.47 -15.48 -27.11
C PHE A 115 -20.76 -14.63 -28.35
#